data_AF-E1Z4U9-F1
#
_entry.id   AF-E1Z4U9-F1
#
_cell.length_a   1.000
_cell.length_b   1.000
_cell.length_c   1.000
_cell.angle_alpha   90.00
_cell.angle_beta   90.00
_cell.angle_gamma   90.00
#
_symmetry.space_group_name_H-M   'P 1'
#
loop_
_entity.id
_entity.type
_entity.pdbx_description
1 polymer ?
#
loop_
_entity_poly.entity_id
_entity_poly.type
_entity_poly.pdbx_seq_one_letter_code
_entity_poly.pdbx_strand_id
1 'polypeptide(L)'
;ASLEDVLAQFEAALQHYQQLWDGLDDLDAQAWVIEPTAAPRSVVYRRIALGHHVSLALTLDPAQPWALPLDCRFMGSDAAVAPLRQRLHDNRGCWQAGRLLRENLEAVLGVALPQRQGADAEDASADCAICYAYRLPPAEGQLPAGGEEGESPDINCDNAACGKPFHRRCLVEWLNSDTSTRQSFNTLFGACPYCSAPITVKAVPA
;
A
#
# COMPACT_ATOMS: atom_id res chain seq x y z
N ALA A 1 -17.77 37.96 -9.88
CA ALA A 1 -18.26 36.87 -9.04
C ALA A 1 -18.69 37.46 -7.71
N SER A 2 -19.95 37.28 -7.34
CA SER A 2 -20.50 37.56 -6.01
C SER A 2 -20.13 36.43 -5.04
N LEU A 3 -20.39 36.61 -3.73
CA LEU A 3 -20.26 35.52 -2.75
C LEU A 3 -21.21 34.35 -3.07
N GLU A 4 -22.42 34.67 -3.53
CA GLU A 4 -23.44 33.69 -3.93
C GLU A 4 -22.94 32.84 -5.10
N ASP A 5 -22.30 33.47 -6.10
CA ASP A 5 -21.71 32.74 -7.24
C ASP A 5 -20.61 31.77 -6.79
N VAL A 6 -19.79 32.16 -5.80
CA VAL A 6 -18.71 31.33 -5.28
C VAL A 6 -19.27 30.17 -4.45
N LEU A 7 -20.31 30.41 -3.64
CA LEU A 7 -20.97 29.36 -2.87
C LEU A 7 -21.60 28.31 -3.79
N ALA A 8 -22.33 28.73 -4.83
CA ALA A 8 -22.93 27.82 -5.79
C ALA A 8 -21.87 26.97 -6.54
N GLN A 9 -20.73 27.59 -6.89
CA GLN A 9 -19.59 26.86 -7.49
C GLN A 9 -19.00 25.82 -6.54
N PHE A 10 -18.87 26.17 -5.26
CA PHE A 10 -18.36 25.26 -4.23
C PHE A 10 -19.31 24.07 -4.02
N GLU A 11 -20.62 24.32 -3.90
CA GLU A 11 -21.64 23.27 -3.77
C GLU A 11 -21.65 22.33 -4.99
N ALA A 12 -21.54 22.87 -6.20
CA ALA A 12 -21.42 22.07 -7.42
C ALA A 12 -20.16 21.20 -7.41
N ALA A 13 -19.04 21.73 -6.92
CA ALA A 13 -17.80 20.96 -6.77
C ALA A 13 -17.96 19.83 -5.74
N LEU A 14 -18.61 20.09 -4.59
CA LEU A 14 -18.89 19.04 -3.60
C LEU A 14 -19.74 17.91 -4.20
N GLN A 15 -20.79 18.27 -4.93
CA GLN A 15 -21.67 17.29 -5.58
C GLN A 15 -20.92 16.46 -6.63
N HIS A 16 -19.99 17.07 -7.36
CA HIS A 16 -19.15 16.38 -8.35
C HIS A 16 -18.29 15.28 -7.72
N TYR A 17 -17.71 15.51 -6.54
CA TYR A 17 -16.84 14.54 -5.86
C TYR A 17 -17.56 13.60 -4.89
N GLN A 18 -18.89 13.72 -4.72
CA GLN A 18 -19.63 12.91 -3.75
C GLN A 18 -19.45 11.41 -3.97
N GLN A 19 -19.49 10.95 -5.22
CA GLN A 19 -19.34 9.53 -5.54
C GLN A 19 -17.95 8.96 -5.20
N LEU A 20 -16.90 9.78 -5.38
CA LEU A 20 -15.55 9.43 -4.97
C LEU A 20 -15.49 9.23 -3.46
N TRP A 21 -16.08 10.17 -2.72
CA TRP A 21 -16.10 10.18 -1.27
C TRP A 21 -16.94 9.04 -0.69
N ASP A 22 -18.07 8.71 -1.29
CA ASP A 22 -18.89 7.56 -0.87
C ASP A 22 -18.12 6.24 -1.05
N GLY A 23 -17.40 6.09 -2.17
CA GLY A 23 -16.58 4.90 -2.43
C GLY A 23 -15.39 4.78 -1.50
N LEU A 24 -14.75 5.90 -1.16
CA LEU A 24 -13.67 5.94 -0.16
C LEU A 24 -14.20 5.67 1.26
N ASP A 25 -15.34 6.24 1.64
CA ASP A 25 -15.96 6.02 2.95
C ASP A 25 -16.37 4.56 3.16
N ASP A 26 -16.93 3.89 2.15
CA ASP A 26 -17.21 2.46 2.20
C ASP A 26 -15.92 1.64 2.38
N LEU A 27 -14.88 1.94 1.60
CA LEU A 27 -13.60 1.22 1.70
C LEU A 27 -12.94 1.44 3.08
N ASP A 28 -12.93 2.68 3.57
CA ASP A 28 -12.35 3.06 4.87
C ASP A 28 -13.11 2.43 6.05
N ALA A 29 -14.42 2.25 5.92
CA ALA A 29 -15.26 1.65 6.95
C ALA A 29 -15.26 0.11 6.93
N GLN A 30 -15.14 -0.51 5.75
CA GLN A 30 -15.38 -1.95 5.54
C GLN A 30 -14.13 -2.75 5.18
N ALA A 31 -12.99 -2.11 4.96
CA ALA A 31 -11.72 -2.79 4.71
C ALA A 31 -10.64 -2.30 5.68
N TRP A 32 -9.59 -3.09 5.84
CA TRP A 32 -8.42 -2.67 6.59
C TRP A 32 -7.55 -1.77 5.72
N VAL A 33 -7.80 -0.47 5.82
CA VAL A 33 -6.91 0.58 5.29
C VAL A 33 -5.69 0.73 6.21
N ILE A 34 -4.51 0.52 5.63
CA ILE A 34 -3.20 0.70 6.24
C ILE A 34 -2.77 2.15 6.11
N GLU A 35 -2.99 2.75 4.93
CA GLU A 35 -2.57 4.11 4.62
C GLU A 35 -3.60 4.82 3.73
N PRO A 36 -3.90 6.11 3.97
CA PRO A 36 -3.34 6.98 5.01
C PRO A 36 -3.94 6.75 6.40
N THR A 37 -3.19 7.07 7.45
CA THR A 37 -3.67 6.96 8.85
C THR A 37 -4.82 7.93 9.12
N ALA A 38 -4.72 9.14 8.58
CA ALA A 38 -5.82 10.10 8.49
C ALA A 38 -6.25 10.18 7.03
N ALA A 39 -7.55 10.03 6.76
CA ALA A 39 -8.11 9.99 5.42
C ALA A 39 -8.82 11.32 5.05
N PRO A 40 -8.08 12.42 4.79
CA PRO A 40 -8.73 13.66 4.36
C PRO A 40 -9.34 13.49 2.96
N ARG A 41 -10.38 14.28 2.68
CA ARG A 41 -11.15 14.24 1.41
C ARG A 41 -10.30 14.53 0.16
N SER A 42 -9.13 15.14 0.32
CA SER A 42 -8.18 15.42 -0.76
C SER A 42 -7.27 14.24 -1.14
N VAL A 43 -7.16 13.22 -0.28
CA VAL A 43 -6.29 12.07 -0.51
C VAL A 43 -7.10 10.91 -1.09
N VAL A 44 -6.82 10.60 -2.35
CA VAL A 44 -7.49 9.53 -3.13
C VAL A 44 -6.65 8.26 -3.26
N TYR A 45 -5.53 8.22 -2.56
CA TYR A 45 -4.68 7.05 -2.40
C TYR A 45 -5.16 6.20 -1.22
N ARG A 46 -5.12 4.87 -1.37
CA ARG A 46 -5.33 3.92 -0.28
C ARG A 46 -4.35 2.76 -0.39
N ARG A 47 -3.75 2.37 0.73
CA ARG A 47 -3.09 1.06 0.89
C ARG A 47 -3.99 0.20 1.76
N ILE A 48 -4.47 -0.91 1.23
CA ILE A 48 -5.35 -1.85 1.94
C ILE A 48 -4.63 -3.18 2.20
N ALA A 49 -4.88 -3.78 3.36
CA ALA A 49 -4.40 -5.13 3.63
C ALA A 49 -5.19 -6.15 2.81
N LEU A 50 -4.52 -7.19 2.34
CA LEU A 50 -5.13 -8.38 1.71
C LEU A 50 -4.92 -9.65 2.55
N GLY A 51 -4.26 -9.53 3.71
CA GLY A 51 -3.89 -10.64 4.60
C GLY A 51 -2.50 -11.23 4.30
N HIS A 52 -1.95 -11.98 5.25
CA HIS A 52 -0.66 -12.70 5.12
C HIS A 52 0.51 -11.83 4.62
N HIS A 53 0.69 -10.65 5.23
CA HIS A 53 1.69 -9.65 4.82
C HIS A 53 1.58 -9.16 3.35
N VAL A 54 0.42 -9.35 2.71
CA VAL A 54 0.11 -8.78 1.40
C VAL A 54 -0.75 -7.53 1.55
N SER A 55 -0.46 -6.51 0.74
CA SER A 55 -1.26 -5.29 0.65
C SER A 55 -1.38 -4.82 -0.80
N LEU A 56 -2.41 -4.02 -1.08
CA LEU A 56 -2.64 -3.35 -2.36
C LEU A 56 -2.67 -1.84 -2.13
N ALA A 57 -1.75 -1.14 -2.79
CA ALA A 57 -1.77 0.30 -2.91
C ALA A 57 -2.50 0.70 -4.20
N LEU A 58 -3.46 1.61 -4.09
CA LEU A 58 -4.28 2.09 -5.20
C LEU A 58 -4.44 3.60 -5.16
N THR A 59 -4.55 4.20 -6.35
CA THR A 59 -4.81 5.64 -6.52
C THR A 59 -6.00 5.83 -7.46
N LEU A 60 -7.05 6.50 -7.00
CA LEU A 60 -8.24 6.74 -7.81
C LEU A 60 -8.09 7.97 -8.69
N ASP A 61 -8.83 7.99 -9.80
CA ASP A 61 -9.07 9.21 -10.58
C ASP A 61 -10.26 9.97 -9.97
N PRO A 62 -10.07 11.19 -9.41
CA PRO A 62 -11.17 11.97 -8.88
C PRO A 62 -12.26 12.30 -9.91
N ALA A 63 -11.90 12.36 -11.21
CA ALA A 63 -12.84 12.64 -12.29
C ALA A 63 -13.63 11.40 -12.74
N GLN A 64 -13.13 10.20 -12.43
CA GLN A 64 -13.74 8.92 -12.79
C GLN A 64 -13.71 7.92 -11.62
N PRO A 65 -14.41 8.19 -10.51
CA PRO A 65 -14.28 7.42 -9.27
C PRO A 65 -14.74 5.95 -9.36
N TRP A 66 -15.58 5.63 -10.34
CA TRP A 66 -16.05 4.26 -10.59
C TRP A 66 -15.23 3.51 -11.64
N ALA A 67 -14.22 4.15 -12.24
CA ALA A 67 -13.29 3.47 -13.13
C ALA A 67 -12.27 2.64 -12.32
N LEU A 68 -11.54 1.78 -13.02
CA LEU A 68 -10.41 1.07 -12.43
C LEU A 68 -9.36 2.10 -11.95
N PRO A 69 -8.75 1.92 -10.76
CA PRO A 69 -7.74 2.85 -10.25
C PRO A 69 -6.61 3.14 -11.25
N LEU A 70 -6.06 4.35 -11.19
CA LEU A 70 -4.95 4.80 -12.05
C LEU A 70 -3.68 3.96 -11.83
N ASP A 71 -3.44 3.54 -10.59
CA ASP A 71 -2.36 2.62 -10.20
C ASP A 71 -2.92 1.53 -9.26
N CYS A 72 -2.38 0.32 -9.39
CA CYS A 72 -2.67 -0.84 -8.54
C CYS A 72 -1.37 -1.59 -8.29
N ARG A 73 -0.79 -1.40 -7.11
CA ARG A 73 0.52 -1.93 -6.73
C ARG A 73 0.40 -2.90 -5.57
N PHE A 74 0.66 -4.17 -5.84
CA PHE A 74 0.72 -5.19 -4.80
C PHE A 74 2.08 -5.15 -4.10
N MET A 75 2.06 -5.34 -2.77
CA MET A 75 3.23 -5.42 -1.92
C MET A 75 3.12 -6.70 -1.09
N GLY A 76 4.18 -7.50 -1.06
CA GLY A 76 4.19 -8.87 -0.51
C GLY A 76 5.25 -9.71 -1.23
N SER A 77 5.45 -10.96 -0.79
CA SER A 77 6.33 -11.90 -1.48
C SER A 77 5.84 -12.16 -2.91
N ASP A 78 6.77 -12.39 -3.84
CA ASP A 78 6.40 -12.56 -5.25
C ASP A 78 5.41 -13.72 -5.47
N ALA A 79 5.59 -14.81 -4.73
CA ALA A 79 4.71 -15.97 -4.73
C ALA A 79 3.27 -15.64 -4.27
N ALA A 80 3.11 -14.74 -3.29
CA ALA A 80 1.80 -14.35 -2.77
C ALA A 80 1.12 -13.30 -3.68
N VAL A 81 1.89 -12.37 -4.27
CA VAL A 81 1.32 -11.29 -5.10
C VAL A 81 1.07 -11.70 -6.56
N ALA A 82 1.80 -12.68 -7.11
CA ALA A 82 1.65 -13.07 -8.51
C ALA A 82 0.24 -13.56 -8.87
N PRO A 83 -0.43 -14.42 -8.06
CA PRO A 83 -1.81 -14.83 -8.34
C PRO A 83 -2.81 -13.66 -8.29
N LEU A 84 -2.60 -12.68 -7.42
CA LEU A 84 -3.45 -11.48 -7.31
C LEU A 84 -3.30 -10.56 -8.52
N ARG A 85 -2.06 -10.35 -8.98
CA ARG A 85 -1.77 -9.62 -10.23
C ARG A 85 -2.46 -10.28 -11.43
N GLN A 86 -2.37 -11.60 -11.53
CA GLN A 86 -3.01 -12.36 -12.60
C GLN A 86 -4.54 -12.22 -12.56
N ARG A 87 -5.16 -12.36 -11.37
CA ARG A 87 -6.61 -12.16 -11.20
C ARG A 87 -7.06 -10.74 -11.57
N LEU A 88 -6.31 -9.71 -11.16
CA LEU A 88 -6.60 -8.32 -11.56
C LEU A 88 -6.57 -8.15 -13.08
N HIS A 89 -5.63 -8.79 -13.76
CA HIS A 89 -5.52 -8.75 -15.22
C HIS A 89 -6.69 -9.49 -15.90
N ASP A 90 -6.91 -10.74 -15.52
CA ASP A 90 -7.89 -11.63 -16.17
C ASP A 90 -9.33 -11.18 -15.93
N ASN A 91 -9.62 -10.70 -14.71
CA ASN A 91 -10.96 -10.29 -14.31
C ASN A 91 -11.22 -8.80 -14.51
N ARG A 92 -10.36 -8.07 -15.23
CA ARG A 92 -10.53 -6.62 -15.47
C ARG A 92 -11.91 -6.28 -16.07
N GLY A 93 -12.45 -7.16 -16.91
CA GLY A 93 -13.78 -7.00 -17.50
C GLY A 93 -14.95 -7.14 -16.51
N CYS A 94 -14.70 -7.65 -15.30
CA CYS A 94 -15.69 -7.73 -14.23
C CYS A 94 -15.88 -6.39 -13.49
N TRP A 95 -15.04 -5.39 -13.75
CA TRP A 95 -15.16 -4.06 -13.15
C TRP A 95 -16.40 -3.35 -13.69
N GLN A 96 -17.30 -2.94 -12.80
CA GLN A 96 -18.58 -2.33 -13.17
C GLN A 96 -18.66 -0.88 -12.68
N ALA A 97 -18.97 0.01 -13.62
CA ALA A 97 -19.34 1.38 -13.27
C ALA A 97 -20.66 1.36 -12.49
N GLY A 98 -20.72 2.06 -11.36
CA GLY A 98 -21.88 2.02 -10.46
C GLY A 98 -21.82 0.95 -9.35
N ARG A 99 -20.75 0.15 -9.29
CA ARG A 99 -20.46 -0.74 -8.15
C ARG A 99 -19.39 -0.17 -7.23
N LEU A 100 -19.58 -0.29 -5.91
CA LEU A 100 -18.66 0.26 -4.92
C LEU A 100 -17.23 -0.24 -5.15
N LEU A 101 -16.25 0.62 -4.85
CA LEU A 101 -14.83 0.34 -5.05
C LEU A 101 -14.41 -0.98 -4.40
N ARG A 102 -14.75 -1.17 -3.12
CA ARG A 102 -14.48 -2.39 -2.35
C ARG A 102 -15.02 -3.63 -3.07
N GLU A 103 -16.28 -3.59 -3.48
CA GLU A 103 -16.93 -4.75 -4.09
C GLU A 103 -16.35 -5.09 -5.48
N ASN A 104 -15.95 -4.07 -6.24
CA ASN A 104 -15.22 -4.25 -7.50
C ASN A 104 -13.86 -4.92 -7.23
N LEU A 105 -13.10 -4.43 -6.24
CA LEU A 105 -11.83 -5.04 -5.84
C LEU A 105 -12.02 -6.49 -5.41
N GLU A 106 -13.01 -6.79 -4.57
CA GLU A 106 -13.29 -8.16 -4.11
C GLU A 106 -13.65 -9.10 -5.25
N ALA A 107 -14.46 -8.64 -6.21
CA ALA A 107 -14.86 -9.45 -7.35
C ALA A 107 -13.71 -9.70 -8.33
N VAL A 108 -12.92 -8.66 -8.63
CA VAL A 108 -11.80 -8.75 -9.56
C VAL A 108 -10.67 -9.58 -8.95
N LEU A 109 -10.35 -9.35 -7.67
CA LEU A 109 -9.32 -10.11 -6.97
C LEU A 109 -9.82 -11.49 -6.54
N GLY A 110 -11.12 -11.76 -6.50
CA GLY A 110 -11.67 -13.02 -6.02
C GLY A 110 -11.29 -13.33 -4.57
N VAL A 111 -11.20 -12.30 -3.73
CA VAL A 111 -10.95 -12.40 -2.28
C VAL A 111 -11.85 -11.42 -1.54
N ALA A 112 -12.28 -11.76 -0.32
CA ALA A 112 -12.91 -10.79 0.56
C ALA A 112 -11.82 -9.88 1.14
N LEU A 113 -12.08 -8.58 1.22
CA LEU A 113 -11.13 -7.66 1.86
C LEU A 113 -11.21 -7.83 3.38
N PRO A 114 -10.07 -8.04 4.06
CA PRO A 114 -10.08 -8.20 5.51
C PRO A 114 -10.56 -6.90 6.18
N GLN A 115 -11.39 -7.05 7.20
CA GLN A 115 -11.74 -5.95 8.10
C GLN A 115 -10.70 -5.84 9.21
N ARG A 116 -10.49 -4.63 9.72
CA ARG A 116 -9.63 -4.44 10.90
C ARG A 116 -10.34 -5.02 12.13
N GLN A 117 -9.97 -6.24 12.52
CA GLN A 117 -10.42 -6.87 13.77
C GLN A 117 -9.27 -6.88 14.79
N GLY A 118 -9.55 -6.52 16.03
CA GLY A 118 -8.52 -6.19 17.03
C GLY A 118 -7.48 -7.28 17.34
N ALA A 119 -7.77 -8.56 17.05
CA ALA A 119 -6.88 -9.69 17.32
C ALA A 119 -6.02 -10.12 16.12
N ASP A 120 -6.35 -9.72 14.89
CA ASP A 120 -5.64 -10.11 13.65
C ASP A 120 -4.47 -9.16 13.30
N ALA A 121 -4.07 -8.33 14.26
CA ALA A 121 -3.15 -7.21 14.06
C ALA A 121 -1.74 -7.64 13.64
N GLU A 122 -1.24 -8.81 14.07
CA GLU A 122 0.14 -9.25 13.80
C GLU A 122 0.37 -9.83 12.40
N ASP A 123 -0.56 -10.65 11.89
CA ASP A 123 -0.44 -11.30 10.58
C ASP A 123 -0.74 -10.36 9.41
N ALA A 124 -1.45 -9.27 9.70
CA ALA A 124 -1.71 -8.19 8.75
C ALA A 124 -1.03 -6.87 9.15
N SER A 125 -0.14 -6.89 10.15
CA SER A 125 0.77 -5.77 10.39
C SER A 125 1.64 -5.55 9.16
N ALA A 126 1.59 -4.33 8.66
CA ALA A 126 2.45 -3.82 7.60
C ALA A 126 3.70 -3.15 8.18
N ASP A 127 3.94 -3.24 9.49
CA ASP A 127 5.09 -2.65 10.16
C ASP A 127 6.38 -3.37 9.80
N CYS A 128 7.49 -2.64 9.75
CA CYS A 128 8.77 -3.27 9.51
C CYS A 128 9.10 -4.26 10.64
N ALA A 129 9.46 -5.47 10.26
CA ALA A 129 9.79 -6.52 11.21
C ALA A 129 11.13 -6.30 11.95
N ILE A 130 11.91 -5.25 11.61
CA ILE A 130 13.14 -4.90 12.35
C ILE A 130 12.86 -3.81 13.38
N CYS A 131 12.24 -2.70 12.98
CA CYS A 131 12.04 -1.55 13.86
C CYS A 131 10.63 -1.48 14.49
N TYR A 132 9.72 -2.37 14.09
CA TYR A 132 8.32 -2.42 14.54
C TYR A 132 7.54 -1.12 14.33
N ALA A 133 7.94 -0.34 13.33
CA ALA A 133 7.26 0.88 12.92
C ALA A 133 6.77 0.78 11.48
N TYR A 134 5.62 1.37 11.17
CA TYR A 134 5.17 1.53 9.78
C TYR A 134 5.93 2.65 9.07
N ARG A 135 6.19 3.78 9.73
CA ARG A 135 6.91 4.91 9.12
C ARG A 135 8.24 5.18 9.82
N LEU A 136 9.30 5.31 9.03
CA LEU A 136 10.52 5.95 9.46
C LEU A 136 10.51 7.42 9.04
N PRO A 137 11.04 8.33 9.87
CA PRO A 137 11.23 9.72 9.46
C PRO A 137 12.14 9.78 8.22
N PRO A 138 12.01 10.84 7.39
CA PRO A 138 12.92 11.08 6.28
C PRO A 138 14.38 10.99 6.73
N ALA A 139 15.25 10.47 5.86
CA ALA A 139 16.68 10.47 6.16
C ALA A 139 17.16 11.93 6.32
N GLU A 140 18.09 12.15 7.26
CA GLU A 140 18.61 13.49 7.53
C GLU A 140 19.11 14.16 6.23
N GLY A 141 18.63 15.37 5.96
CA GLY A 141 19.01 16.13 4.76
C GLY A 141 18.18 15.86 3.50
N GLN A 142 17.20 14.94 3.54
CA GLN A 142 16.25 14.73 2.44
C GLN A 142 14.93 15.45 2.72
N LEU A 143 14.56 16.39 1.85
CA LEU A 143 13.22 16.96 1.84
C LEU A 143 12.23 15.86 1.41
N PRO A 144 11.07 15.71 2.07
CA PRO A 144 10.05 14.78 1.61
C PRO A 144 9.64 15.16 0.18
N ALA A 145 9.89 14.28 -0.77
CA ALA A 145 9.36 14.45 -2.11
C ALA A 145 7.83 14.30 -2.03
N GLY A 146 7.07 15.33 -2.41
CA GLY A 146 5.64 15.19 -2.66
C GLY A 146 4.73 14.95 -1.46
N GLY A 147 5.07 15.44 -0.26
CA GLY A 147 4.19 15.35 0.92
C GLY A 147 4.16 13.97 1.60
N GLU A 148 5.13 13.11 1.28
CA GLU A 148 5.29 11.81 1.93
C GLU A 148 5.80 11.95 3.37
N GLU A 149 5.12 11.32 4.33
CA GLU A 149 5.40 11.40 5.77
C GLU A 149 6.61 10.55 6.20
N GLY A 150 7.28 9.84 5.28
CA GLY A 150 8.43 9.00 5.60
C GLY A 150 8.47 7.68 4.81
N GLU A 151 9.50 6.88 5.07
CA GLU A 151 9.69 5.58 4.42
C GLU A 151 8.76 4.53 5.05
N SER A 152 8.06 3.77 4.20
CA SER A 152 7.26 2.60 4.61
C SER A 152 7.91 1.29 4.14
N PRO A 153 7.57 0.14 4.74
CA PRO A 153 8.15 -1.14 4.35
C PRO A 153 7.73 -1.49 2.94
N ASP A 154 8.72 -1.63 2.07
CA ASP A 154 8.56 -1.93 0.64
C ASP A 154 9.34 -3.17 0.19
N ILE A 155 10.02 -3.84 1.13
CA ILE A 155 10.74 -5.09 0.88
C ILE A 155 10.12 -6.19 1.72
N ASN A 156 9.68 -7.26 1.07
CA ASN A 156 9.16 -8.45 1.75
C ASN A 156 10.13 -9.61 1.60
N CYS A 157 10.15 -10.51 2.59
CA CYS A 157 10.84 -11.79 2.42
C CYS A 157 10.09 -12.68 1.41
N ASP A 158 10.80 -13.21 0.41
CA ASP A 158 10.21 -14.07 -0.63
C ASP A 158 9.86 -15.48 -0.15
N ASN A 159 10.31 -15.89 1.04
CA ASN A 159 9.88 -17.14 1.63
C ASN A 159 8.37 -17.06 1.96
N ALA A 160 7.57 -17.92 1.32
CA ALA A 160 6.11 -17.94 1.47
C ALA A 160 5.64 -18.21 2.91
N ALA A 161 6.45 -18.91 3.73
CA ALA A 161 6.17 -19.12 5.14
C ALA A 161 6.57 -17.93 6.04
N CYS A 162 7.23 -16.91 5.49
CA CYS A 162 7.73 -15.74 6.21
C CYS A 162 6.99 -14.46 5.80
N GLY A 163 7.15 -14.01 4.56
CA GLY A 163 6.50 -12.80 4.02
C GLY A 163 6.79 -11.47 4.73
N LYS A 164 7.57 -11.46 5.81
CA LYS A 164 7.76 -10.31 6.70
C LYS A 164 8.22 -9.06 5.91
N PRO A 165 7.59 -7.90 6.15
CA PRO A 165 7.97 -6.65 5.51
C PRO A 165 9.12 -5.95 6.25
N PHE A 166 9.95 -5.23 5.50
CA PHE A 166 11.09 -4.46 6.00
C PHE A 166 11.18 -3.11 5.30
N HIS A 167 11.56 -2.07 6.04
CA HIS A 167 12.10 -0.86 5.44
C HIS A 167 13.42 -1.19 4.74
N ARG A 168 13.68 -0.52 3.62
CA ARG A 168 14.95 -0.64 2.92
C ARG A 168 16.10 -0.21 3.82
N ARG A 169 15.97 0.91 4.53
CA ARG A 169 17.01 1.38 5.48
C ARG A 169 17.33 0.35 6.56
N CYS A 170 16.30 -0.18 7.24
CA CYS A 170 16.49 -1.18 8.29
C CYS A 170 17.15 -2.47 7.76
N LEU A 171 16.71 -2.96 6.60
CA LEU A 171 17.27 -4.18 6.03
C LEU A 171 18.71 -3.99 5.54
N VAL A 172 19.02 -2.83 4.95
CA VAL A 172 20.40 -2.49 4.53
C VAL A 172 21.33 -2.43 5.75
N GLU A 173 20.91 -1.74 6.81
CA GLU A 173 21.69 -1.66 8.06
C GLU A 173 21.92 -3.05 8.66
N TRP A 174 20.87 -3.87 8.73
CA TRP A 174 20.98 -5.26 9.21
C TRP A 174 21.97 -6.07 8.38
N LEU A 175 21.83 -6.09 7.05
CA LEU A 175 22.70 -6.89 6.18
C LEU A 175 24.16 -6.39 6.20
N ASN A 176 24.40 -5.09 6.36
CA ASN A 176 25.76 -4.57 6.50
C ASN A 176 26.44 -4.99 7.81
N SER A 177 25.67 -5.32 8.85
CA SER A 177 26.19 -5.82 10.12
C SER A 177 26.56 -7.31 10.10
N ASP A 178 26.07 -8.05 9.10
CA ASP A 178 26.30 -9.49 8.94
C ASP A 178 27.50 -9.78 8.04
N THR A 179 28.49 -10.49 8.59
CA THR A 179 29.71 -10.90 7.87
C THR A 179 29.49 -11.89 6.72
N SER A 180 28.34 -12.57 6.69
CA SER A 180 27.97 -13.49 5.63
C SER A 180 27.38 -12.80 4.40
N THR A 181 26.94 -11.54 4.54
CA THR A 181 26.37 -10.74 3.45
C THR A 181 27.37 -10.59 2.31
N ARG A 182 26.85 -10.71 1.08
CA ARG A 182 27.58 -10.45 -0.15
C ARG A 182 27.03 -9.18 -0.78
N GLN A 183 27.91 -8.35 -1.31
CA GLN A 183 27.54 -7.16 -2.06
C GLN A 183 27.99 -7.29 -3.51
N SER A 184 27.09 -6.98 -4.45
CA SER A 184 27.42 -6.77 -5.85
C SER A 184 26.88 -5.42 -6.29
N PHE A 185 27.76 -4.51 -6.71
CA PHE A 185 27.42 -3.11 -6.95
C PHE A 185 26.68 -2.48 -5.77
N ASN A 186 25.45 -2.00 -5.97
CA ASN A 186 24.58 -1.45 -4.94
C ASN A 186 23.54 -2.45 -4.42
N THR A 187 23.72 -3.75 -4.67
CA THR A 187 22.77 -4.79 -4.23
C THR A 187 23.42 -5.68 -3.17
N LEU A 188 22.76 -5.82 -2.03
CA LEU A 188 23.12 -6.70 -0.93
C LEU A 188 22.34 -8.00 -1.04
N PHE A 189 23.03 -9.11 -0.84
CA PHE A 189 22.50 -10.47 -0.82
C PHE A 189 22.85 -11.09 0.52
N GLY A 190 21.84 -11.47 1.30
CA GLY A 190 22.04 -12.08 2.60
C GLY A 190 20.86 -12.93 3.02
N ALA A 191 20.68 -13.09 4.33
CA ALA A 191 19.63 -13.90 4.92
C ALA A 191 18.56 -13.03 5.59
N CYS A 192 17.30 -13.43 5.44
CA CYS A 192 16.18 -12.81 6.12
C CYS A 192 16.39 -12.87 7.65
N PRO A 193 16.22 -11.77 8.40
CA PRO A 193 16.40 -11.74 9.86
C PRO A 193 15.51 -12.73 10.62
N TYR A 194 14.40 -13.17 10.01
CA TYR A 194 13.38 -14.01 10.65
C TYR A 194 13.47 -15.48 10.30
N CYS A 195 13.62 -15.81 9.02
CA CYS A 195 13.56 -17.20 8.54
C CYS A 195 14.87 -17.70 7.92
N SER A 196 15.90 -16.85 7.87
CA SER A 196 17.21 -17.12 7.26
C SER A 196 17.18 -17.50 5.76
N ALA A 197 16.02 -17.44 5.11
CA ALA A 197 15.93 -17.61 3.66
C ALA A 197 16.65 -16.47 2.94
N PRO A 198 17.13 -16.68 1.69
CA PRO A 198 17.78 -15.64 0.92
C PRO A 198 16.89 -14.39 0.78
N ILE A 199 17.48 -13.21 0.98
CA ILE A 199 16.83 -11.92 0.76
C ILE A 199 17.79 -10.97 0.06
N THR A 200 17.25 -10.13 -0.81
CA THR A 200 18.03 -9.18 -1.63
C THR A 200 17.48 -7.77 -1.46
N VAL A 201 18.36 -6.79 -1.33
CA VAL A 201 17.99 -5.37 -1.24
C VAL A 201 18.97 -4.49 -2.00
N LYS A 202 18.44 -3.50 -2.71
CA LYS A 202 19.27 -2.42 -3.28
C LYS A 202 19.57 -1.39 -2.19
N ALA A 203 20.85 -1.20 -1.88
CA ALA A 203 21.32 -0.08 -1.10
C ALA A 203 21.09 1.23 -1.87
N VAL A 204 20.56 2.24 -1.19
CA VAL A 204 20.50 3.61 -1.73
C VAL A 204 21.91 4.19 -1.63
N PRO A 205 22.46 4.81 -2.69
CA PRO A 205 23.72 5.54 -2.58
C PRO A 205 23.58 6.64 -1.50
N ALA A 206 24.64 6.82 -0.71
CA ALA A 206 24.77 7.99 0.15
C ALA A 206 24.88 9.28 -0.69
#